data_AF-A0A832R8L8-F1
#
_entry.id   AF-A0A832R8L8-F1
#
_cell.length_a   1.000
_cell.length_b   1.000
_cell.length_c   1.000
_cell.angle_alpha   90.00
_cell.angle_beta   90.00
_cell.angle_gamma   90.00
#
_symmetry.space_group_name_H-M   'P 1'
#
loop_
_entity.id
_entity.type
_entity.pdbx_description
1 polymer ?
#
loop_
_entity_poly.entity_id
_entity_poly.type
_entity_poly.pdbx_seq_one_letter_code
_entity_poly.pdbx_strand_id
1 'polypeptide(L)'
;MKIKTLLNKCHNHKEFELEDLTDYQYVVMAQDKFLSGWGKAKNKKAYSLVLCKDVAMARTIATNLPYHDFGYVRFHKIESLITLPTQNRIYTLRLAEQCPLWNKER
;
A
#
# COMPACT_ATOMS: atom_id res chain seq x y z
N MET A 1 9.18 11.13 -11.67
CA MET A 1 9.18 9.76 -11.11
C MET A 1 7.81 9.41 -10.57
N LYS A 2 7.24 8.25 -10.93
CA LYS A 2 5.89 7.86 -10.50
C LYS A 2 5.76 7.66 -8.98
N ILE A 3 6.84 7.30 -8.29
CA ILE A 3 6.86 7.15 -6.84
C ILE A 3 6.69 8.49 -6.09
N LYS A 4 7.29 9.59 -6.59
CA LYS A 4 7.06 10.95 -6.05
C LYS A 4 5.59 11.37 -6.20
N THR A 5 4.98 11.06 -7.33
CA THR A 5 3.55 11.32 -7.56
C THR A 5 2.65 10.51 -6.63
N LEU A 6 3.03 9.25 -6.35
CA LEU A 6 2.33 8.39 -5.38
C LEU A 6 2.46 8.95 -3.96
N LEU A 7 3.68 9.30 -3.56
CA LEU A 7 3.98 9.87 -2.24
C LEU A 7 3.15 11.12 -2.00
N ASN A 8 3.13 12.09 -2.93
CA ASN A 8 2.35 13.33 -2.81
C ASN A 8 0.83 13.11 -2.68
N LYS A 9 0.30 11.94 -3.03
CA LYS A 9 -1.12 11.59 -2.82
C LYS A 9 -1.42 10.99 -1.45
N CYS A 10 -0.38 10.62 -0.70
CA CYS A 10 -0.51 10.06 0.62
C CYS A 10 -0.61 11.16 1.67
N HIS A 11 -1.49 10.98 2.65
CA HIS A 11 -1.68 11.97 3.71
C HIS A 11 -0.44 12.09 4.62
N ASN A 12 0.32 11.01 4.78
CA ASN A 12 1.53 10.92 5.59
C ASN A 12 2.82 11.05 4.77
N HIS A 13 2.77 11.70 3.61
CA HIS A 13 3.93 11.83 2.72
C HIS A 13 5.16 12.48 3.34
N LYS A 14 4.99 13.33 4.37
CA LYS A 14 6.09 14.01 5.07
C LYS A 14 6.90 13.08 5.97
N GLU A 15 6.44 11.85 6.19
CA GLU A 15 7.14 10.85 7.00
C GLU A 15 8.19 10.06 6.19
N PHE A 16 8.31 10.32 4.88
CA PHE A 16 9.19 9.55 3.99
C PHE A 16 10.05 10.47 3.14
N GLU A 17 11.35 10.19 3.09
CA GLU A 17 12.28 10.78 2.14
C GLU A 17 12.23 10.00 0.82
N LEU A 18 12.34 10.69 -0.31
CA LEU A 18 12.18 10.07 -1.63
C LEU A 18 13.33 9.09 -1.95
N GLU A 19 14.53 9.41 -1.50
CA GLU A 19 15.73 8.58 -1.70
C GLU A 19 15.56 7.20 -1.07
N ASP A 20 14.98 7.12 0.12
CA ASP A 20 14.75 5.87 0.87
C ASP A 20 13.71 4.95 0.20
N LEU A 21 12.93 5.49 -0.73
CA LEU A 21 11.87 4.76 -1.42
C LEU A 21 12.33 4.19 -2.79
N THR A 22 13.56 4.45 -3.21
CA THR A 22 14.06 4.07 -4.54
C THR A 22 14.16 2.55 -4.74
N ASP A 23 14.38 1.80 -3.68
CA ASP A 23 14.45 0.33 -3.69
C ASP A 23 13.09 -0.35 -3.83
N TYR A 24 11.98 0.40 -3.69
CA TYR A 24 10.63 -0.17 -3.78
C TYR A 24 10.14 -0.16 -5.21
N GLN A 25 9.75 -1.33 -5.70
CA GLN A 25 9.35 -1.53 -7.10
C GLN A 25 7.85 -1.76 -7.25
N TYR A 26 7.18 -2.22 -6.18
CA TYR A 26 5.77 -2.62 -6.19
C TYR A 26 4.97 -1.89 -5.12
N VAL A 27 3.67 -1.80 -5.33
CA VAL A 27 2.73 -1.31 -4.33
C VAL A 27 1.51 -2.21 -4.28
N VAL A 28 1.11 -2.57 -3.06
CA VAL A 28 -0.16 -3.23 -2.76
C VAL A 28 -1.14 -2.18 -2.25
N MET A 29 -2.25 -2.00 -2.94
CA MET A 29 -3.35 -1.14 -2.53
C MET A 29 -4.47 -2.00 -1.95
N ALA A 30 -4.88 -1.69 -0.71
CA ALA A 30 -6.02 -2.32 -0.07
C ALA A 30 -6.83 -1.29 0.75
N GLN A 31 -8.12 -1.55 0.95
CA GLN A 31 -8.92 -0.72 1.87
C GLN A 31 -8.50 -0.97 3.32
N ASP A 32 -8.40 0.09 4.12
CA ASP A 32 -7.89 0.02 5.50
C ASP A 32 -8.69 -0.94 6.39
N LYS A 33 -10.01 -1.06 6.17
CA LYS A 33 -10.87 -1.99 6.93
C LYS A 33 -10.47 -3.46 6.80
N PHE A 34 -9.73 -3.82 5.74
CA PHE A 34 -9.26 -5.19 5.49
C PHE A 34 -7.84 -5.44 5.98
N LEU A 35 -7.14 -4.39 6.41
CA LEU A 35 -5.80 -4.45 7.00
C LEU A 35 -5.92 -4.44 8.53
N SER A 36 -6.75 -5.32 9.10
CA SER A 36 -6.89 -5.48 10.55
C SER A 36 -5.56 -5.93 11.15
N GLY A 37 -4.81 -4.95 11.66
CA GLY A 37 -3.38 -4.99 12.00
C GLY A 37 -2.72 -3.60 11.86
N TRP A 38 -3.34 -2.68 11.10
CA TRP A 38 -2.82 -1.34 10.81
C TRP A 38 -3.80 -0.16 10.96
N GLY A 39 -5.10 -0.37 11.23
CA GLY A 39 -5.99 0.77 11.47
C GLY A 39 -7.49 0.48 11.68
N LYS A 40 -8.07 1.25 12.61
CA LYS A 40 -9.52 1.33 12.94
C LYS A 40 -10.19 2.43 12.11
N ALA A 41 -10.55 2.17 10.85
CA ALA A 41 -11.34 3.12 10.06
C ALA A 41 -12.74 2.56 9.77
N LYS A 42 -13.63 2.61 10.78
CA LYS A 42 -15.07 2.51 10.53
C LYS A 42 -15.49 3.78 9.78
N ASN A 43 -15.97 3.66 8.55
CA ASN A 43 -16.71 4.71 7.81
C ASN A 43 -15.95 5.68 6.89
N LYS A 44 -14.71 5.42 6.46
CA LYS A 44 -14.07 6.20 5.38
C LYS A 44 -13.55 5.29 4.25
N LYS A 45 -13.60 5.76 3.00
CA LYS A 45 -12.92 5.14 1.83
C LYS A 45 -11.40 5.35 1.94
N ALA A 46 -10.82 4.91 3.05
CA ALA A 46 -9.39 4.97 3.33
C ALA A 46 -8.71 3.73 2.73
N TYR A 47 -7.57 3.95 2.09
CA TYR A 47 -6.75 2.93 1.45
C TYR A 47 -5.33 3.04 1.97
N SER A 48 -4.70 1.90 2.20
CA SER A 48 -3.27 1.82 2.44
C SER A 48 -2.58 1.41 1.16
N LEU A 49 -1.45 2.07 0.89
CA LEU A 49 -0.51 1.77 -0.18
C LEU A 49 0.75 1.20 0.47
N VAL A 50 0.91 -0.11 0.40
CA VAL A 50 2.04 -0.82 0.99
C VAL A 50 3.12 -0.96 -0.07
N LEU A 51 4.24 -0.25 0.10
CA LEU A 51 5.39 -0.35 -0.78
C LEU A 51 6.14 -1.66 -0.52
N CYS A 52 6.47 -2.36 -1.60
CA CYS A 52 7.19 -3.64 -1.56
C CYS A 52 8.42 -3.56 -2.47
N LYS A 53 9.55 -4.11 -2.00
CA LYS A 53 10.82 -4.15 -2.75
C LYS A 53 10.74 -5.08 -3.96
N ASP A 54 10.04 -6.19 -3.80
CA ASP A 54 9.90 -7.20 -4.84
C ASP A 54 8.47 -7.73 -4.99
N VAL A 55 8.27 -8.55 -6.03
CA VAL A 55 6.97 -9.15 -6.37
C VAL A 55 6.56 -10.24 -5.39
N ALA A 56 7.51 -10.93 -4.75
CA ALA A 56 7.22 -12.01 -3.82
C ALA A 56 6.57 -11.42 -2.55
N MET A 57 7.19 -10.39 -1.98
CA MET A 57 6.67 -9.61 -0.87
C MET A 57 5.28 -9.03 -1.16
N ALA A 58 5.10 -8.45 -2.35
CA ALA A 58 3.79 -7.93 -2.76
C ALA A 58 2.73 -9.02 -2.85
N ARG A 59 3.07 -10.21 -3.39
CA ARG A 59 2.17 -11.36 -3.47
C ARG A 59 1.82 -11.89 -2.09
N THR A 60 2.81 -12.12 -1.21
CA THR A 60 2.59 -12.60 0.15
C THR A 60 1.66 -11.67 0.93
N ILE A 61 1.89 -10.36 0.86
CA ILE A 61 1.00 -9.39 1.51
C ILE A 61 -0.40 -9.44 0.92
N ALA A 62 -0.52 -9.54 -0.41
CA ALA A 62 -1.82 -9.61 -1.07
C ALA A 62 -2.60 -10.89 -0.74
N THR A 63 -1.94 -12.06 -0.69
CA THR A 63 -2.57 -13.36 -0.39
C THR A 63 -2.97 -13.48 1.07
N ASN A 64 -2.18 -12.92 1.98
CA ASN A 64 -2.44 -12.98 3.42
C ASN A 64 -3.54 -12.00 3.88
N LEU A 65 -4.13 -11.22 2.95
CA LEU A 65 -5.28 -10.38 3.25
C LEU A 65 -6.59 -11.18 3.24
N PRO A 66 -7.47 -11.00 4.24
CA PRO A 66 -8.67 -11.83 4.44
C PRO A 66 -9.75 -11.71 3.34
N TYR A 67 -9.51 -10.96 2.26
CA TYR A 67 -10.48 -10.72 1.17
C TYR A 67 -9.79 -10.52 -0.20
N HIS A 68 -8.72 -11.27 -0.49
CA HIS A 68 -7.94 -11.13 -1.72
C HIS A 68 -8.77 -11.32 -3.01
N ASP A 69 -9.87 -12.09 -2.97
CA ASP A 69 -10.70 -12.41 -4.13
C ASP A 69 -11.73 -11.33 -4.54
N PHE A 70 -12.00 -10.32 -3.70
CA PHE A 70 -13.11 -9.39 -3.95
C PHE A 70 -12.74 -8.10 -4.72
N GLY A 71 -11.58 -8.07 -5.39
CA GLY A 71 -11.12 -6.90 -6.17
C GLY A 71 -10.76 -5.65 -5.34
N TYR A 72 -10.77 -5.78 -4.01
CA TYR A 72 -10.40 -4.73 -3.05
C TYR A 72 -8.90 -4.66 -2.76
N VAL A 73 -8.16 -5.69 -3.15
CA VAL A 73 -6.70 -5.77 -3.09
C VAL A 73 -6.19 -5.76 -4.51
N ARG A 74 -5.29 -4.84 -4.84
CA ARG A 74 -4.60 -4.78 -6.13
C ARG A 74 -3.13 -4.54 -5.88
N PHE A 75 -2.26 -5.23 -6.59
CA PHE A 75 -0.84 -4.89 -6.58
C PHE A 75 -0.37 -4.57 -8.00
N HIS A 76 0.54 -3.60 -8.09
CA HIS A 76 1.07 -3.12 -9.35
C HIS A 76 2.55 -2.78 -9.19
N LYS A 77 3.32 -2.87 -10.28
CA LYS A 77 4.61 -2.16 -10.36
C LYS A 77 4.34 -0.66 -10.21
N ILE A 78 5.17 0.04 -9.43
CA ILE A 78 5.04 1.50 -9.24
C ILE A 78 5.15 2.23 -10.58
N GLU A 79 6.02 1.75 -11.46
CA GLU A 79 6.18 2.26 -12.83
C GLU A 79 4.94 2.05 -13.71
N SER A 80 4.12 1.05 -13.41
CA SER A 80 2.88 0.77 -14.14
C SER A 80 1.65 1.32 -13.41
N LEU A 81 1.83 1.97 -12.26
CA LEU A 81 0.71 2.46 -11.47
C LEU A 81 -0.07 3.51 -12.26
N ILE A 82 -1.35 3.23 -12.47
CA ILE A 82 -2.31 4.19 -13.01
C ILE A 82 -2.64 5.19 -11.90
N THR A 83 -2.80 6.45 -12.29
CA THR A 83 -3.15 7.58 -11.43
C THR A 83 -4.23 7.20 -10.41
N LEU A 84 -3.88 7.22 -9.12
CA LEU A 84 -4.83 6.94 -8.04
C LEU A 84 -6.04 7.92 -8.11
N PRO A 85 -7.28 7.44 -7.97
CA PRO A 85 -8.46 8.32 -7.97
C PRO A 85 -8.34 9.41 -6.91
N THR A 86 -8.62 10.66 -7.28
CA THR A 86 -8.42 11.85 -6.43
C THR A 86 -9.61 12.20 -5.56
N GLN A 87 -10.83 11.74 -5.88
CA GLN A 87 -12.04 12.16 -5.17
C GLN A 87 -12.40 11.23 -4.01
N ASN A 88 -12.62 11.81 -2.82
CA ASN A 88 -13.16 11.17 -1.61
C ASN A 88 -12.42 9.90 -1.14
N ARG A 89 -11.09 9.84 -1.32
CA ARG A 89 -10.25 8.75 -0.82
C ARG A 89 -9.06 9.32 -0.07
N ILE A 90 -8.73 8.68 1.06
CA ILE A 90 -7.51 8.99 1.83
C ILE A 90 -6.54 7.85 1.56
N TYR A 91 -5.32 8.17 1.17
CA TYR A 91 -4.25 7.19 0.98
C TYR A 91 -3.22 7.32 2.09
N THR A 92 -2.83 6.18 2.65
CA THR A 92 -1.79 6.05 3.67
C THR A 92 -0.64 5.25 3.08
N LEU A 93 0.55 5.83 3.04
CA LEU A 93 1.74 5.07 2.65
C LEU A 93 2.20 4.22 3.83
N ARG A 94 2.59 2.97 3.54
CA ARG A 94 3.18 2.04 4.50
C ARG A 94 4.32 1.28 3.83
N LEU A 95 5.31 0.89 4.60
CA LEU A 95 6.37 0.00 4.14
C LEU A 95 5.98 -1.45 4.46
N ALA A 96 6.28 -2.38 3.54
CA ALA A 96 6.01 -3.79 3.74
C ALA A 96 6.72 -4.37 4.97
N GLU A 97 7.90 -3.87 5.31
CA GLU A 97 8.69 -4.27 6.49
C GLU A 97 7.95 -3.99 7.80
N GLN A 98 7.15 -2.94 7.82
CA GLN A 98 6.34 -2.57 8.97
C GLN A 98 5.03 -3.39 9.03
N CYS A 99 4.76 -4.24 8.02
CA CYS A 99 3.49 -4.93 7.88
C CYS A 99 3.41 -6.22 8.71
N PRO A 100 2.58 -6.28 9.77
CA PRO A 100 2.32 -7.51 10.50
C PRO A 100 1.86 -8.71 9.64
N LEU A 101 1.27 -8.50 8.46
CA LEU A 101 0.90 -9.61 7.56
C LEU A 101 2.11 -10.21 6.82
N TRP A 102 3.17 -9.44 6.64
CA TRP A 102 4.47 -9.92 6.14
C TRP A 102 5.25 -10.63 7.26
N ASN A 103 5.21 -10.06 8.46
CA ASN A 103 5.93 -10.59 9.63
C ASN A 103 5.28 -11.84 10.25
N LYS A 104 4.15 -12.34 9.72
CA LYS A 104 3.53 -13.59 10.18
C LYS A 104 4.22 -14.85 9.67
N GLU A 105 5.08 -14.74 8.66
CA GLU A 105 5.79 -15.87 8.04
C GLU A 105 7.30 -15.88 8.34
N ARG A 106 7.79 -15.04 9.25
CA ARG A 106 9.18 -14.98 9.70
C ARG A 106 9.27 -15.08 11.22
#